data_AF-A0A354P2N6-F1
#
_entry.id   AF-A0A354P2N6-F1
#
_cell.length_a   1.000
_cell.length_b   1.000
_cell.length_c   1.000
_cell.angle_alpha   90.00
_cell.angle_beta   90.00
_cell.angle_gamma   90.00
#
_symmetry.space_group_name_H-M   'P 1'
#
loop_
_entity.id
_entity.type
_entity.pdbx_description
1 polymer ?
#
loop_
_entity_poly.entity_id
_entity_poly.type
_entity_poly.pdbx_seq_one_letter_code
_entity_poly.pdbx_strand_id
1 'polypeptide(L)'
;MTSFEFVALGLILIRYFFELCLDGVNAAHVRKHADEVPEAFREIMDEATYQKSVQYTLAKARFGTVSDSYSTAVLCALLFSGLLASLFAQVVERTGQSAWGLAIALWAVILLMSLLSLPFSWCSQFRL
;
A
#
# COMPACT_ATOMS: atom_id res chain seq x y z
N MET A 1 3.62 8.30 25.53
CA MET A 1 4.22 7.98 24.22
C MET A 1 5.73 8.03 24.35
N THR A 2 6.43 6.98 23.94
CA THR A 2 7.89 6.88 24.04
C THR A 2 8.56 7.62 22.88
N SER A 3 9.82 8.05 23.02
CA SER A 3 10.57 8.69 21.92
C SER A 3 10.61 7.82 20.65
N PHE A 4 10.54 6.50 20.81
CA PHE A 4 10.48 5.53 19.72
C PHE A 4 9.23 5.70 18.85
N GLU A 5 8.06 5.91 19.44
CA GLU A 5 6.79 6.05 18.72
C GLU A 5 6.80 7.29 17.81
N PHE A 6 7.39 8.39 18.29
CA PHE A 6 7.54 9.62 17.49
C PHE A 6 8.51 9.45 16.32
N VAL A 7 9.64 8.77 16.53
CA VAL A 7 10.59 8.47 15.46
C VAL A 7 9.95 7.56 14.41
N ALA A 8 9.24 6.52 14.84
CA ALA A 8 8.53 5.62 13.94
C ALA A 8 7.46 6.37 13.12
N LEU A 9 6.65 7.20 13.77
CA LEU A 9 5.65 8.04 13.08
C LEU A 9 6.31 8.95 12.04
N GLY A 10 7.40 9.62 12.42
CA GLY A 10 8.15 10.50 11.53
C GLY A 10 8.67 9.76 10.29
N LEU A 11 9.26 8.58 10.47
CA LEU A 11 9.75 7.75 9.35
C LEU A 11 8.61 7.29 8.43
N ILE A 12 7.47 6.88 9.00
CA ILE A 12 6.28 6.48 8.22
C ILE A 12 5.78 7.65 7.38
N LEU A 13 5.67 8.84 7.97
CA LEU A 13 5.22 10.04 7.25
C LEU A 13 6.21 10.45 6.16
N ILE A 14 7.52 10.44 6.45
CA ILE A 14 8.56 10.78 5.46
C ILE A 14 8.47 9.82 4.26
N ARG A 15 8.37 8.51 4.51
CA ARG A 15 8.21 7.51 3.45
C ARG A 15 6.96 7.79 2.62
N TYR A 16 5.81 8.00 3.26
CA TYR A 16 4.54 8.26 2.60
C TYR A 16 4.59 9.52 1.72
N PHE A 17 5.12 10.64 2.24
CA PHE A 17 5.27 11.86 1.46
C PHE A 17 6.24 11.69 0.28
N PHE A 18 7.29 10.90 0.46
CA PHE A 18 8.25 10.62 -0.60
C PHE A 18 7.63 9.78 -1.72
N GLU A 19 6.89 8.72 -1.37
CA GLU A 19 6.14 7.89 -2.33
C GLU A 19 5.08 8.72 -3.07
N LEU A 20 4.32 9.55 -2.35
CA LEU A 20 3.34 10.46 -2.94
C LEU A 20 3.97 11.44 -3.93
N CYS A 21 5.14 11.99 -3.61
CA CYS A 21 5.88 12.89 -4.48
C CYS A 21 6.35 12.18 -5.75
N LEU A 22 6.93 10.99 -5.62
CA LEU A 22 7.39 10.18 -6.75
C LEU A 22 6.24 9.79 -7.69
N ASP A 23 5.11 9.36 -7.14
CA ASP A 23 3.90 9.07 -7.92
C ASP A 23 3.39 10.30 -8.67
N GLY A 24 3.41 11.46 -8.01
CA GLY A 24 3.04 12.75 -8.61
C GLY A 24 3.95 13.14 -9.77
N VAL A 25 5.27 13.02 -9.60
CA VAL A 25 6.27 13.29 -10.63
C VAL A 25 6.11 12.32 -11.80
N ASN A 26 5.93 11.03 -11.53
CA ASN A 26 5.73 10.01 -12.56
C ASN A 26 4.44 10.29 -13.37
N ALA A 27 3.32 10.56 -12.69
CA ALA A 27 2.06 10.89 -13.36
C ALA A 27 2.15 12.19 -14.18
N ALA A 28 2.90 13.20 -13.70
CA ALA A 28 3.13 14.43 -14.45
C ALA A 28 3.99 14.19 -15.70
N HIS A 29 5.03 13.36 -15.59
CA HIS A 29 5.88 12.97 -16.72
C HIS A 29 5.09 12.21 -17.79
N VAL A 30 4.26 11.25 -17.36
CA VAL A 30 3.39 10.46 -18.25
C VAL A 30 2.37 11.36 -18.96
N ARG A 31 1.72 12.30 -18.24
CA ARG A 31 0.81 13.27 -18.88
C ARG A 31 1.51 14.16 -19.89
N LYS A 32 2.74 14.59 -19.59
CA LYS A 32 3.49 15.50 -20.48
C LYS A 32 3.90 14.84 -21.79
N HIS A 33 4.11 13.52 -21.79
CA HIS A 33 4.48 12.76 -22.99
C HIS A 33 3.31 11.92 -23.52
N ALA A 34 2.09 12.18 -23.07
CA ALA A 34 0.90 11.41 -23.45
C ALA A 34 0.51 11.59 -24.93
N ASP A 35 0.83 12.75 -25.51
CA ASP A 35 0.37 13.13 -26.86
C ASP A 35 1.35 12.74 -27.97
N GLU A 36 2.56 12.29 -27.65
CA GLU A 36 3.54 11.84 -28.66
C GLU A 36 4.07 10.45 -28.35
N VAL A 37 3.80 9.50 -29.25
CA VAL A 37 4.45 8.18 -29.22
C VAL A 37 5.95 8.40 -29.45
N PRO A 38 6.83 8.03 -28.49
CA PRO A 38 8.27 8.17 -28.67
C PRO A 38 8.73 7.35 -29.86
N GLU A 39 9.71 7.84 -30.62
CA GLU A 39 10.17 7.18 -31.86
C GLU A 39 10.55 5.71 -31.65
N ALA A 40 11.13 5.37 -30.49
CA ALA A 40 11.48 4.01 -30.12
C ALA A 40 10.28 3.04 -30.01
N PHE A 41 9.06 3.54 -29.82
CA PHE A 41 7.85 2.73 -29.67
C PHE A 41 6.95 2.74 -30.92
N ARG A 42 7.20 3.62 -31.90
CA ARG A 42 6.38 3.72 -33.12
C ARG A 42 6.36 2.44 -33.96
N GLU A 43 7.44 1.66 -33.94
CA GLU A 43 7.49 0.36 -34.65
C GLU A 43 6.83 -0.79 -33.88
N ILE A 44 6.60 -0.63 -32.57
CA ILE A 44 6.15 -1.71 -31.67
C ILE A 44 4.68 -1.50 -31.26
N MET A 45 4.21 -0.26 -31.24
CA MET A 45 2.91 0.10 -30.68
C MET A 45 2.22 1.17 -31.53
N ASP A 46 0.95 0.92 -31.87
CA ASP A 46 0.10 1.91 -32.52
C ASP A 46 -0.33 2.99 -31.52
N GLU A 47 -0.76 4.12 -32.05
CA GLU A 47 -1.15 5.29 -31.26
C GLU A 47 -2.35 4.99 -30.35
N ALA A 48 -3.28 4.15 -30.80
CA ALA A 48 -4.43 3.71 -30.00
C ALA A 48 -4.02 2.87 -28.78
N THR A 49 -3.05 1.96 -28.92
CA THR A 49 -2.52 1.16 -27.79
C THR A 49 -1.66 2.02 -26.88
N TYR A 50 -0.90 2.98 -27.41
CA TYR A 50 -0.15 3.95 -26.60
C TYR A 50 -1.07 4.78 -25.71
N GLN A 51 -2.13 5.37 -26.26
CA GLN A 51 -3.12 6.13 -25.50
C GLN A 51 -3.79 5.27 -24.41
N LYS A 52 -4.12 4.01 -24.70
CA LYS A 52 -4.62 3.07 -23.68
C LYS A 52 -3.61 2.81 -22.57
N SER A 53 -2.33 2.63 -22.90
CA SER A 53 -1.28 2.40 -21.91
C SER A 53 -1.05 3.60 -20.99
N VAL A 54 -1.13 4.81 -21.53
CA VAL A 54 -1.05 6.08 -20.79
C VAL A 54 -2.24 6.21 -19.84
N GLN A 55 -3.46 5.98 -20.34
CA GLN A 55 -4.68 6.02 -19.52
C GLN A 55 -4.64 4.99 -18.38
N TYR A 56 -4.20 3.76 -18.67
CA TYR A 56 -4.03 2.71 -17.68
C TYR A 56 -2.99 3.09 -16.62
N THR A 57 -1.84 3.64 -17.03
CA THR A 57 -0.79 4.08 -16.11
C THR A 57 -1.27 5.18 -15.17
N LEU A 58 -2.03 6.16 -15.69
CA LEU A 58 -2.61 7.22 -14.88
C LEU A 58 -3.70 6.72 -13.94
N ALA A 59 -4.56 5.81 -14.39
CA ALA A 59 -5.57 5.17 -13.54
C ALA A 59 -4.91 4.36 -12.41
N LYS A 60 -3.87 3.59 -12.74
CA LYS A 60 -3.10 2.80 -11.78
C LYS A 60 -2.35 3.66 -10.78
N ALA A 61 -1.74 4.76 -11.21
CA ALA A 61 -1.08 5.70 -10.31
C ALA A 61 -2.08 6.30 -9.29
N ARG A 62 -3.25 6.77 -9.74
CA ARG A 62 -4.28 7.32 -8.85
C ARG A 62 -4.79 6.30 -7.84
N PHE A 63 -5.02 5.07 -8.29
CA PHE A 63 -5.44 4.00 -7.39
C PHE A 63 -4.33 3.62 -6.39
N GLY A 64 -3.08 3.54 -6.86
CA GLY A 64 -1.91 3.29 -6.03
C GLY A 64 -1.81 4.27 -4.88
N THR A 65 -1.92 5.57 -5.17
CA THR A 65 -1.91 6.62 -4.14
C THR A 65 -3.02 6.45 -3.10
N VAL A 66 -4.26 6.15 -3.51
CA VAL A 66 -5.38 5.94 -2.58
C VAL A 66 -5.15 4.69 -1.72
N SER A 67 -4.67 3.61 -2.34
CA SER A 67 -4.35 2.36 -1.66
C SER A 67 -3.24 2.52 -0.63
N ASP A 68 -2.18 3.24 -0.99
CA ASP A 68 -1.05 3.48 -0.11
C ASP A 68 -1.44 4.40 1.07
N SER A 69 -2.27 5.40 0.81
CA SER A 69 -2.84 6.27 1.86
C SER A 69 -3.67 5.47 2.88
N TYR A 70 -4.53 4.57 2.40
CA TYR A 70 -5.30 3.70 3.29
C TYR A 70 -4.39 2.77 4.10
N SER A 71 -3.43 2.13 3.44
CA SER A 71 -2.51 1.18 4.07
C SER A 71 -1.68 1.86 5.16
N THR A 72 -1.19 3.07 4.88
CA THR A 72 -0.46 3.90 5.84
C THR A 72 -1.34 4.32 7.02
N ALA A 73 -2.59 4.74 6.77
CA ALA A 73 -3.54 5.11 7.82
C ALA A 73 -3.87 3.93 8.73
N VAL A 74 -4.13 2.76 8.15
CA VAL A 74 -4.38 1.50 8.87
C VAL A 74 -3.17 1.10 9.71
N LEU A 75 -1.96 1.15 9.13
CA LEU A 75 -0.72 0.84 9.85
C LEU A 75 -0.56 1.77 11.07
N CYS A 76 -0.73 3.07 10.89
CA CYS A 76 -0.67 4.04 11.98
C CYS A 76 -1.72 3.73 13.05
N ALA A 77 -2.98 3.52 12.65
CA ALA A 77 -4.06 3.23 13.58
C ALA A 77 -3.76 1.96 14.41
N LEU A 78 -3.27 0.90 13.78
CA LEU A 78 -2.94 -0.36 14.47
C LEU A 78 -1.72 -0.25 15.38
N LEU A 79 -0.68 0.47 14.95
CA LEU A 79 0.56 0.61 15.70
C LEU A 79 0.36 1.50 16.93
N PHE A 80 -0.33 2.63 16.79
CA PHE A 80 -0.50 3.60 17.89
C PHE A 80 -1.70 3.31 18.80
N SER A 81 -2.72 2.58 18.34
CA SER A 81 -3.82 2.17 19.22
C SER A 81 -3.44 1.06 20.20
N GLY A 82 -2.33 0.36 19.96
CA GLY A 82 -1.98 -0.85 20.71
C GLY A 82 -2.93 -2.03 20.43
N LEU A 83 -3.83 -1.93 19.45
CA LEU A 83 -4.77 -2.99 19.10
C LEU A 83 -4.04 -4.28 18.73
N LEU A 84 -2.89 -4.16 18.04
CA LEU A 84 -2.06 -5.29 17.66
C LEU A 84 -1.53 -6.06 18.88
N ALA A 85 -1.01 -5.32 19.88
CA ALA A 85 -0.51 -5.90 21.12
C ALA A 85 -1.64 -6.51 21.95
N SER A 86 -2.80 -5.85 22.02
CA SER A 86 -3.99 -6.36 22.69
C SER A 86 -4.52 -7.64 22.06
N LEU A 87 -4.62 -7.68 20.72
CA LEU A 87 -5.04 -8.88 19.98
C LEU A 87 -4.06 -10.04 20.24
N PHE A 88 -2.77 -9.77 20.14
CA PHE A 88 -1.73 -10.78 20.39
C PHE A 88 -1.84 -11.34 21.80
N ALA A 89 -1.92 -10.47 22.82
CA ALA A 89 -2.05 -10.89 24.21
C ALA A 89 -3.32 -11.71 24.46
N GLN A 90 -4.47 -11.30 23.91
CA GLN A 90 -5.73 -12.04 24.03
C GLN A 90 -5.67 -13.43 23.42
N VAL A 91 -4.98 -13.59 22.28
CA VAL A 91 -4.82 -14.91 21.66
C VAL A 91 -3.89 -15.77 22.49
N VAL A 92 -2.75 -15.24 22.94
CA VAL A 92 -1.79 -15.97 23.80
C VAL A 92 -2.40 -16.36 25.14
N GLU A 93 -3.26 -15.53 25.73
CA GLU A 93 -3.96 -15.85 26.97
C GLU A 93 -4.86 -17.08 26.81
N ARG A 94 -5.47 -17.26 25.62
CA ARG A 94 -6.34 -18.40 25.32
C ARG A 94 -5.58 -19.65 24.88
N THR A 95 -4.47 -19.51 24.18
CA THR A 95 -3.69 -20.63 23.61
C THR A 95 -2.49 -21.06 24.47
N GLY A 96 -2.14 -20.25 25.46
CA GLY A 96 -1.01 -20.44 26.37
C GLY A 96 0.33 -19.91 25.82
N GLN A 97 1.32 -19.76 26.69
CA GLN A 97 2.66 -19.25 26.35
C GLN A 97 3.58 -20.27 25.66
N SER A 98 3.02 -21.36 25.13
CA SER A 98 3.81 -22.33 24.37
C SER A 98 4.23 -21.74 23.02
N ALA A 99 5.27 -22.30 22.39
CA ALA A 99 5.68 -21.89 21.04
C ALA A 99 4.52 -21.97 20.03
N TRP A 100 3.64 -22.96 20.19
CA TRP A 100 2.41 -23.09 19.39
C TRP A 100 1.40 -21.98 19.66
N GLY A 101 1.22 -21.56 20.92
CA GLY A 101 0.33 -20.46 21.26
C GLY A 101 0.78 -19.12 20.68
N LEU A 102 2.09 -18.85 20.72
CA LEU A 102 2.70 -17.68 20.07
C LEU A 102 2.55 -17.74 18.54
N ALA A 103 2.74 -18.92 17.93
CA ALA A 103 2.55 -19.10 16.49
C ALA A 103 1.10 -18.84 16.06
N ILE A 104 0.12 -19.29 16.85
CA ILE A 104 -1.30 -19.02 16.59
C ILE A 104 -1.60 -17.52 16.72
N ALA A 105 -1.04 -16.84 17.72
CA ALA A 105 -1.21 -15.40 17.87
C ALA A 105 -0.61 -14.61 16.70
N LEU A 106 0.58 -15.00 16.21
CA LEU A 106 1.16 -14.42 15.00
C LEU A 106 0.28 -14.66 13.77
N TRP A 107 -0.22 -15.89 13.59
CA TRP A 107 -1.12 -16.21 12.48
C TRP A 107 -2.42 -15.41 12.53
N ALA A 108 -3.01 -15.21 13.71
CA ALA A 108 -4.21 -14.40 13.88
C ALA A 108 -3.97 -12.93 13.47
N VAL A 109 -2.82 -12.37 13.85
CA VAL A 109 -2.41 -11.02 13.42
C VAL A 109 -2.24 -10.95 11.90
N ILE A 110 -1.54 -11.93 11.30
CA ILE A 110 -1.34 -11.98 9.84
C ILE A 110 -2.67 -12.06 9.10
N LEU A 111 -3.59 -12.92 9.56
CA LEU A 111 -4.92 -13.05 8.97
C LEU A 111 -5.73 -11.75 9.07
N LEU A 112 -5.65 -11.05 10.20
CA LEU A 112 -6.29 -9.75 10.36
C LEU A 112 -5.73 -8.73 9.35
N MET A 113 -4.41 -8.68 9.19
CA MET A 113 -3.77 -7.79 8.22
C MET A 113 -4.17 -8.13 6.79
N SER A 114 -4.16 -9.42 6.42
CA SER A 114 -4.60 -9.87 5.10
C SER A 114 -6.06 -9.52 4.82
N LEU A 115 -6.94 -9.61 5.81
CA LEU A 115 -8.34 -9.27 5.66
C LEU A 115 -8.53 -7.76 5.41
N LEU A 116 -7.76 -6.92 6.11
CA LEU A 116 -7.75 -5.48 5.92
C LEU A 116 -7.23 -5.06 4.53
N SER A 117 -6.25 -5.80 3.97
CA SER A 117 -5.71 -5.52 2.63
C SER A 117 -6.58 -6.07 1.49
N LEU A 118 -7.41 -7.09 1.76
CA LEU A 118 -8.22 -7.81 0.76
C LEU A 118 -9.07 -6.90 -0.16
N PRO A 119 -9.83 -5.90 0.34
CA PRO A 119 -10.61 -5.03 -0.54
C PRO A 119 -9.75 -4.23 -1.53
N PHE A 120 -8.53 -3.84 -1.13
CA PHE A 120 -7.59 -3.14 -2.01
C PHE A 120 -6.98 -4.08 -3.05
N SER A 121 -6.57 -5.29 -2.63
CA SER A 121 -6.09 -6.31 -3.55
C SER A 121 -7.15 -6.66 -4.61
N TRP A 122 -8.41 -6.80 -4.20
CA TRP A 122 -9.52 -7.05 -5.12
C TRP A 122 -9.71 -5.91 -6.13
N CYS A 123 -9.78 -4.67 -5.64
CA CYS A 123 -9.92 -3.51 -6.52
C CYS A 123 -8.74 -3.35 -7.48
N SER A 124 -7.53 -3.69 -7.05
CA SER A 124 -6.33 -3.65 -7.90
C SER A 124 -6.34 -4.70 -9.00
N GLN A 125 -6.92 -5.87 -8.76
CA GLN A 125 -6.79 -7.02 -9.66
C GLN A 125 -7.98 -7.22 -10.58
N PHE A 126 -9.18 -6.79 -10.17
CA PHE A 126 -10.41 -7.01 -10.93
C PHE A 126 -11.04 -5.73 -11.47
N ARG A 127 -10.58 -4.55 -11.03
CA ARG A 127 -11.21 -3.26 -11.37
C ARG A 127 -10.30 -2.29 -12.11
N LEU A 128 -8.99 -2.54 -12.07
CA LEU A 128 -7.94 -1.88 -12.86
C LEU A 128 -7.51 -2.81 -13.98
#